data_AF-A0A8J8NF79-F1
#
_entry.id   AF-A0A8J8NF79-F1
#
_cell.length_a   1.000
_cell.length_b   1.000
_cell.length_c   1.000
_cell.angle_alpha   90.00
_cell.angle_beta   90.00
_cell.angle_gamma   90.00
#
_symmetry.space_group_name_H-M   'P 1'
#
loop_
_entity.id
_entity.type
_entity.pdbx_description
1 polymer ?
#
loop_
_entity_poly.entity_id
_entity_poly.type
_entity_poly.pdbx_seq_one_letter_code
_entity_poly.pdbx_strand_id
1 'polypeptide(L)'
;MLNQSLKAKSSPFDAPLSTTQSSGDKNDATTPTAAAKGGADYEVISSDTSVDSIDTQGGLGDLHIEVLSKESNPIKLRVNEAINRHQIFQLHLQLSHELIGKKGGNAVAHILKDVQKVMSEFIEENVLTLEGGYRLFDEALFLHSIRGFINTQASILRTYQKTPKFLRLSLLLILKSQKRKLDHEEEPTQDSAQEIALIQQQISLFQVISQNMSQLSPGLPFDLVTLAVEVFTKLKLPTLMRLKNPRIQKIIEDCTQVVDNLTESLQKQQEIASEAKEDVWLKLISCIQDKLLLNPCTHQFSGLTLQIFNLIKSAILCHPFNLGSQNYSVVKRLFSEILQKQSLDNLKVAMKKIEVKDEQKSENVIGILSDSDEGDESDANFKLEQVCLIAVTNLSDVFIYYISSIFKTRSEATEEPKIQTLTYLWLNLLKQLLNFVEKGNQLKLDGLVVCAHDNIKRVVEFMIQQEIISEEKTGALWTKTWDTIGAFFTDMKEQVVATQPVQQQ
;
A
#
# COMPACT_ATOMS: atom_id res chain seq x y z
N MET A 1 -22.13 7.85 -58.31
CA MET A 1 -21.63 9.12 -58.89
C MET A 1 -20.11 9.07 -58.88
N LEU A 2 -19.51 9.15 -60.08
CA LEU A 2 -18.26 9.83 -60.48
C LEU A 2 -17.29 10.23 -59.35
N ASN A 3 -15.96 10.08 -59.42
CA ASN A 3 -15.04 9.60 -60.45
C ASN A 3 -13.62 9.70 -59.83
N GLN A 4 -12.71 8.79 -60.24
CA GLN A 4 -11.27 9.02 -60.52
C GLN A 4 -10.33 9.39 -59.36
N SER A 5 -9.07 8.96 -59.30
CA SER A 5 -8.15 8.20 -60.19
C SER A 5 -6.92 7.89 -59.32
N LEU A 6 -6.42 6.64 -59.25
CA LEU A 6 -5.37 6.05 -60.12
C LEU A 6 -4.06 6.88 -60.08
N LYS A 7 -2.88 6.37 -59.68
CA LYS A 7 -2.06 5.24 -60.19
C LYS A 7 -0.66 5.45 -59.53
N ALA A 8 0.34 4.55 -59.49
CA ALA A 8 0.53 3.12 -59.71
C ALA A 8 2.07 2.86 -59.73
N LYS A 9 2.47 1.62 -59.39
CA LYS A 9 3.67 0.87 -59.87
C LYS A 9 5.05 1.39 -59.41
N SER A 10 6.07 0.56 -59.10
CA SER A 10 6.48 -0.73 -59.66
C SER A 10 7.43 -1.48 -58.70
N SER A 11 7.62 -2.78 -58.98
CA SER A 11 8.30 -3.83 -58.21
C SER A 11 9.67 -4.21 -58.86
N PRO A 12 10.26 -5.43 -58.71
CA PRO A 12 11.40 -5.83 -57.87
C PRO A 12 12.62 -6.37 -58.70
N PHE A 13 13.42 -7.30 -58.12
CA PHE A 13 14.65 -8.03 -58.60
C PHE A 13 15.98 -7.44 -58.04
N ASP A 14 17.03 -8.17 -57.62
CA ASP A 14 17.48 -9.55 -57.81
C ASP A 14 18.55 -9.97 -56.76
N ALA A 15 18.91 -11.27 -56.69
CA ALA A 15 19.75 -11.96 -55.68
C ALA A 15 21.30 -11.99 -56.01
N PRO A 16 22.12 -13.04 -55.71
CA PRO A 16 22.87 -13.41 -54.47
C PRO A 16 24.42 -13.72 -54.63
N LEU A 17 25.04 -14.40 -53.64
CA LEU A 17 26.35 -15.16 -53.56
C LEU A 17 27.59 -14.38 -53.04
N SER A 18 28.56 -14.90 -52.25
CA SER A 18 29.20 -16.24 -52.06
C SER A 18 29.75 -16.44 -50.60
N THR A 19 29.65 -17.60 -49.93
CA THR A 19 30.68 -18.68 -49.71
C THR A 19 32.16 -18.21 -49.65
N THR A 20 33.00 -18.58 -48.65
CA THR A 20 33.55 -19.93 -48.37
C THR A 20 34.08 -20.15 -46.93
N GLN A 21 34.10 -21.44 -46.53
CA GLN A 21 34.80 -22.11 -45.41
C GLN A 21 36.36 -22.00 -45.54
N SER A 22 37.27 -22.37 -44.62
CA SER A 22 37.34 -23.58 -43.78
C SER A 22 38.50 -23.57 -42.75
N SER A 23 38.27 -24.25 -41.61
CA SER A 23 39.12 -25.20 -40.85
C SER A 23 40.64 -24.99 -40.62
N GLY A 24 41.09 -25.28 -39.39
CA GLY A 24 42.23 -26.19 -39.18
C GLY A 24 43.27 -25.83 -38.10
N ASP A 25 43.04 -26.29 -36.88
CA ASP A 25 43.96 -26.96 -35.92
C ASP A 25 45.50 -26.79 -35.94
N LYS A 26 46.02 -26.62 -34.70
CA LYS A 26 47.16 -27.29 -34.04
C LYS A 26 48.61 -26.77 -34.12
N ASN A 27 49.14 -26.62 -32.90
CA ASN A 27 50.46 -27.04 -32.38
C ASN A 27 51.61 -26.02 -32.18
N ASP A 28 52.04 -26.02 -30.91
CA ASP A 28 53.41 -26.08 -30.38
C ASP A 28 54.33 -24.85 -30.37
N ALA A 29 54.51 -24.37 -29.13
CA ALA A 29 55.77 -24.24 -28.40
C ALA A 29 56.97 -23.54 -29.07
N THR A 30 57.41 -22.43 -28.46
CA THR A 30 58.83 -22.15 -28.17
C THR A 30 58.96 -20.89 -27.27
N THR A 31 59.46 -21.07 -26.04
CA THR A 31 60.32 -20.11 -25.30
C THR A 31 61.78 -20.61 -25.47
N PRO A 32 62.90 -19.89 -25.17
CA PRO A 32 63.15 -18.89 -24.10
C PRO A 32 63.91 -17.63 -24.62
N THR A 33 64.24 -16.56 -23.87
CA THR A 33 65.34 -16.35 -22.87
C THR A 33 65.28 -14.84 -22.48
N ALA A 34 64.98 -14.42 -21.25
CA ALA A 34 65.84 -14.18 -20.06
C ALA A 34 66.86 -13.00 -20.13
N ALA A 35 66.62 -11.97 -19.31
CA ALA A 35 67.57 -11.20 -18.46
C ALA A 35 66.74 -10.10 -17.74
N ALA A 36 66.50 -10.02 -16.42
CA ALA A 36 67.27 -10.16 -15.17
C ALA A 36 67.44 -8.80 -14.46
N LYS A 37 67.25 -8.83 -13.13
CA LYS A 37 67.40 -7.79 -12.08
C LYS A 37 66.13 -6.95 -11.84
N GLY A 38 65.52 -6.87 -10.65
CA GLY A 38 65.96 -7.18 -9.28
C GLY A 38 65.71 -5.95 -8.41
N GLY A 39 65.03 -6.10 -7.28
CA GLY A 39 64.89 -5.04 -6.25
C GLY A 39 63.48 -4.92 -5.69
N ALA A 40 63.24 -5.57 -4.56
CA ALA A 40 62.17 -5.23 -3.62
C ALA A 40 62.51 -3.91 -2.93
N ASP A 41 61.50 -3.14 -2.53
CA ASP A 41 61.48 -2.43 -1.24
C ASP A 41 60.04 -2.03 -0.87
N TYR A 42 59.66 -2.44 0.34
CA TYR A 42 58.57 -1.93 1.17
C TYR A 42 59.04 -0.64 1.87
N GLU A 43 58.11 0.03 2.57
CA GLU A 43 58.27 1.17 3.48
C GLU A 43 58.05 2.56 2.85
N VAL A 44 57.44 3.57 3.48
CA VAL A 44 56.80 3.73 4.79
C VAL A 44 55.94 5.00 4.68
N ILE A 45 54.89 5.07 5.49
CA ILE A 45 54.03 6.21 5.75
C ILE A 45 54.87 7.41 6.24
N SER A 46 54.84 8.56 5.57
CA SER A 46 55.26 9.84 6.16
C SER A 46 54.09 10.82 6.22
N SER A 47 53.62 11.04 7.43
CA SER A 47 52.78 12.17 7.84
C SER A 47 53.67 13.40 8.04
N ASP A 48 53.54 14.39 7.16
CA ASP A 48 54.07 15.74 7.39
C ASP A 48 53.03 16.77 6.91
N THR A 49 52.27 17.33 7.86
CA THR A 49 51.70 18.67 7.71
C THR A 49 52.16 19.49 8.92
N SER A 50 53.06 20.41 8.60
CA SER A 50 53.60 21.53 9.35
C SER A 50 52.79 22.04 10.55
N VAL A 51 53.46 22.04 11.69
CA VAL A 51 53.11 22.77 12.91
C VAL A 51 53.63 24.21 12.74
N ASP A 52 52.74 25.17 12.52
CA ASP A 52 53.06 26.59 12.67
C ASP A 52 52.87 26.99 14.14
N SER A 53 53.93 27.58 14.67
CA SER A 53 54.12 27.94 16.06
C SER A 53 53.49 29.30 16.34
N ILE A 54 52.62 29.38 17.36
CA ILE A 54 52.33 30.64 18.05
C ILE A 54 52.70 30.45 19.51
N ASP A 55 53.82 31.05 19.89
CA ASP A 55 54.22 31.29 21.26
C ASP A 55 53.18 32.18 21.97
N THR A 56 52.58 31.67 23.03
CA THR A 56 52.13 32.50 24.16
C THR A 56 52.43 31.77 25.47
N GLN A 57 53.68 31.90 25.95
CA GLN A 57 53.93 31.82 27.38
C GLN A 57 53.44 33.11 28.03
N GLY A 58 52.37 32.99 28.81
CA GLY A 58 51.89 34.00 29.74
C GLY A 58 51.14 33.28 30.85
N GLY A 59 51.88 32.84 31.87
CA GLY A 59 51.34 32.07 32.97
C GLY A 59 50.29 32.85 33.76
N LEU A 60 49.21 32.15 34.13
CA LEU A 60 48.39 32.42 35.31
C LEU A 60 47.39 31.27 35.49
N GLY A 61 47.47 30.60 36.64
CA GLY A 61 46.32 29.93 37.23
C GLY A 61 46.08 28.49 36.81
N ASP A 62 46.97 27.62 37.27
CA ASP A 62 46.74 26.21 37.51
C ASP A 62 45.61 26.04 38.56
N LEU A 63 44.35 26.33 38.20
CA LEU A 63 43.20 26.19 39.09
C LEU A 63 41.82 26.29 38.40
N HIS A 64 41.58 25.71 37.21
CA HIS A 64 40.18 25.54 36.72
C HIS A 64 39.93 24.50 35.62
N ILE A 65 40.81 23.49 35.43
CA ILE A 65 40.56 22.37 34.49
C ILE A 65 40.27 21.05 35.24
N GLU A 66 39.85 21.12 36.50
CA GLU A 66 39.45 19.93 37.28
C GLU A 66 37.99 19.93 37.75
N VAL A 67 37.17 20.85 37.22
CA VAL A 67 35.75 21.02 37.61
C VAL A 67 34.76 20.66 36.50
N LEU A 68 35.22 20.35 35.28
CA LEU A 68 34.34 19.87 34.19
C LEU A 68 34.27 18.33 34.05
N SER A 69 34.98 17.58 34.90
CA SER A 69 35.02 16.11 34.85
C SER A 69 34.12 15.42 35.89
N LYS A 70 33.26 16.15 36.61
CA LYS A 70 32.34 15.55 37.58
C LYS A 70 30.92 15.40 36.99
N GLU A 71 30.61 14.13 36.72
CA GLU A 71 29.27 13.58 36.47
C GLU A 71 28.62 13.86 35.09
N SER A 72 29.33 13.54 34.01
CA SER A 72 28.62 13.16 32.78
C SER A 72 27.99 11.78 33.00
N ASN A 73 26.75 11.77 33.49
CA ASN A 73 25.94 10.56 33.57
C ASN A 73 26.11 9.79 32.24
N PRO A 74 26.51 8.50 32.23
CA PRO A 74 26.72 7.73 31.00
C PRO A 74 25.50 7.75 30.06
N ILE A 75 24.31 7.97 30.62
CA ILE A 75 23.08 8.22 29.87
C ILE A 75 23.15 9.56 29.12
N LYS A 76 23.58 10.66 29.75
CA LYS A 76 23.75 11.98 29.10
C LYS A 76 24.80 11.95 27.98
N LEU A 77 25.91 11.22 28.16
CA LEU A 77 26.92 11.01 27.12
C LEU A 77 26.36 10.26 25.92
N ARG A 78 25.67 9.12 26.14
CA ARG A 78 25.01 8.35 25.08
C ARG A 78 23.91 9.14 24.37
N VAL A 79 23.17 9.96 25.10
CA VAL A 79 22.16 10.88 24.55
C VAL A 79 22.78 11.93 23.64
N ASN A 80 23.86 12.58 24.07
CA ASN A 80 24.55 13.59 23.26
C ASN A 80 25.20 12.96 22.02
N GLU A 81 25.78 11.77 22.15
CA GLU A 81 26.29 11.02 21.00
C GLU A 81 25.19 10.68 20.00
N ALA A 82 24.03 10.23 20.47
CA ALA A 82 22.88 9.98 19.61
C ALA A 82 22.48 11.29 18.89
N ILE A 83 22.15 12.37 19.60
CA ILE A 83 21.73 13.65 18.99
C ILE A 83 22.73 14.13 17.93
N ASN A 84 24.03 14.11 18.23
CA ASN A 84 25.08 14.55 17.32
C ASN A 84 25.13 13.70 16.04
N ARG A 85 25.00 12.36 16.14
CA ARG A 85 24.98 11.47 14.97
C ARG A 85 23.82 11.76 14.01
N HIS A 86 22.65 12.12 14.53
CA HIS A 86 21.48 12.44 13.70
C HIS A 86 21.65 13.77 12.97
N GLN A 87 22.15 14.80 13.65
CA GLN A 87 22.46 16.09 13.04
C GLN A 87 23.55 15.93 11.97
N ILE A 88 24.56 15.10 12.23
CA ILE A 88 25.60 14.74 11.26
C ILE A 88 24.98 14.06 10.03
N PHE A 89 24.06 13.11 10.21
CA PHE A 89 23.38 12.47 9.07
C PHE A 89 22.50 13.44 8.29
N GLN A 90 21.75 14.31 8.96
CA GLN A 90 20.93 15.33 8.29
C GLN A 90 21.80 16.28 7.47
N LEU A 91 22.90 16.76 8.04
CA LEU A 91 23.90 17.55 7.33
C LEU A 91 24.49 16.75 6.16
N HIS A 92 24.77 15.46 6.36
CA HIS A 92 25.27 14.59 5.31
C HIS A 92 24.27 14.46 4.15
N LEU A 93 22.96 14.33 4.42
CA LEU A 93 21.92 14.32 3.40
C LEU A 93 21.82 15.66 2.66
N GLN A 94 21.88 16.78 3.38
CA GLN A 94 21.85 18.13 2.80
C GLN A 94 23.07 18.38 1.89
N LEU A 95 24.27 18.08 2.38
CA LEU A 95 25.50 18.19 1.60
C LEU A 95 25.49 17.23 0.41
N SER A 96 25.05 15.99 0.60
CA SER A 96 24.91 15.00 -0.48
C SER A 96 23.98 15.51 -1.57
N HIS A 97 22.84 16.10 -1.18
CA HIS A 97 21.91 16.69 -2.12
C HIS A 97 22.55 17.83 -2.94
N GLU A 98 23.23 18.77 -2.28
CA GLU A 98 23.92 19.85 -2.97
C GLU A 98 25.02 19.34 -3.90
N LEU A 99 25.78 18.33 -3.47
CA LEU A 99 26.88 17.76 -4.23
C LEU A 99 26.36 16.99 -5.45
N ILE A 100 25.22 16.31 -5.36
CA ILE A 100 24.59 15.66 -6.51
C ILE A 100 24.17 16.70 -7.55
N GLY A 101 23.62 17.85 -7.13
CA GLY A 101 23.28 18.95 -8.03
C GLY A 101 24.48 19.58 -8.74
N LYS A 102 25.69 19.42 -8.19
CA LYS A 102 26.94 20.03 -8.68
C LYS A 102 27.87 19.05 -9.41
N LYS A 103 27.59 17.74 -9.42
CA LYS A 103 28.51 16.71 -9.94
C LYS A 103 27.83 15.75 -10.93
N GLY A 104 28.61 15.17 -11.85
CA GLY A 104 28.14 14.21 -12.85
C GLY A 104 28.46 12.74 -12.51
N GLY A 105 27.63 11.82 -13.03
CA GLY A 105 27.90 10.38 -13.17
C GLY A 105 28.48 9.68 -11.94
N ASN A 106 29.75 9.28 -12.00
CA ASN A 106 30.42 8.47 -10.97
C ASN A 106 30.41 9.11 -9.58
N ALA A 107 30.54 10.43 -9.49
CA ALA A 107 30.52 11.12 -8.20
C ALA A 107 29.15 11.03 -7.51
N VAL A 108 28.06 11.04 -8.28
CA VAL A 108 26.70 10.87 -7.77
C VAL A 108 26.52 9.45 -7.22
N ALA A 109 27.04 8.44 -7.92
CA ALA A 109 27.00 7.05 -7.45
C ALA A 109 27.78 6.85 -6.13
N HIS A 110 28.92 7.52 -5.96
CA HIS A 110 29.67 7.51 -4.71
C HIS A 110 28.88 8.17 -3.57
N ILE A 111 28.30 9.35 -3.80
CA ILE A 111 27.48 10.05 -2.80
C ILE A 111 26.29 9.18 -2.38
N LEU A 112 25.58 8.55 -3.32
CA LEU A 112 24.46 7.67 -3.00
C LEU A 112 24.90 6.42 -2.22
N LYS A 113 26.08 5.87 -2.51
CA LYS A 113 26.67 4.76 -1.75
C LYS A 113 27.02 5.18 -0.32
N ASP A 114 27.51 6.39 -0.13
CA ASP A 114 27.85 6.92 1.19
C ASP A 114 26.58 7.16 2.01
N VAL A 115 25.54 7.78 1.43
CA VAL A 115 24.23 7.91 2.07
C VAL A 115 23.65 6.55 2.45
N GLN A 116 23.74 5.55 1.57
CA GLN A 116 23.31 4.17 1.89
C GLN A 116 24.08 3.57 3.06
N LYS A 117 25.40 3.80 3.13
CA LYS A 117 26.25 3.29 4.20
C LYS A 117 25.84 3.92 5.53
N VAL A 118 25.69 5.24 5.58
CA VAL A 118 25.31 5.92 6.82
C VAL A 118 23.87 5.54 7.23
N MET A 119 22.95 5.35 6.29
CA MET A 119 21.62 4.80 6.59
C MET A 119 21.68 3.38 7.18
N SER A 120 22.56 2.52 6.68
CA SER A 120 22.74 1.15 7.21
C SER A 120 23.27 1.18 8.63
N GLU A 121 24.34 1.94 8.87
CA GLU A 121 24.94 2.14 10.19
C GLU A 121 23.90 2.70 11.17
N PHE A 122 23.09 3.66 10.72
CA PHE A 122 22.00 4.21 11.51
C PHE A 122 20.94 3.17 11.91
N ILE A 123 20.53 2.32 10.97
CA ILE A 123 19.54 1.26 11.23
C ILE A 123 20.11 0.20 12.18
N GLU A 124 21.39 -0.14 12.02
CA GLU A 124 22.09 -1.16 12.83
C GLU A 124 22.38 -0.66 14.26
N GLU A 125 22.85 0.57 14.44
CA GLU A 125 23.18 1.10 15.78
C GLU A 125 21.95 1.43 16.62
N ASN A 126 20.88 1.95 16.00
CA ASN A 126 19.61 2.23 16.70
C ASN A 126 18.82 0.95 17.06
N VAL A 127 19.28 -0.23 16.67
CA VAL A 127 18.80 -1.52 17.20
C VAL A 127 19.21 -1.70 18.67
N LEU A 128 20.27 -1.03 19.14
CA LEU A 128 20.89 -1.28 20.44
C LEU A 128 20.62 -0.21 21.51
N THR A 129 20.08 0.96 21.16
CA THR A 129 20.06 2.13 22.06
C THR A 129 18.68 2.61 22.52
N LEU A 130 17.58 2.03 22.01
CA LEU A 130 16.21 2.50 22.29
C LEU A 130 15.49 1.84 23.47
N GLU A 131 16.17 1.03 24.28
CA GLU A 131 15.58 0.44 25.51
C GLU A 131 15.42 1.45 26.68
N GLY A 132 15.89 2.70 26.53
CA GLY A 132 16.03 3.65 27.64
C GLY A 132 14.98 4.75 27.81
N GLY A 133 13.91 4.82 27.01
CA GLY A 133 12.77 5.73 27.27
C GLY A 133 12.99 7.26 27.16
N TYR A 134 14.19 7.74 26.79
CA TYR A 134 14.44 9.19 26.66
C TYR A 134 14.06 9.74 25.27
N ARG A 135 13.11 10.68 25.23
CA ARG A 135 12.62 11.42 24.04
C ARG A 135 13.59 12.51 23.57
N LEU A 136 14.81 12.14 23.20
CA LEU A 136 15.84 13.10 22.76
C LEU A 136 16.10 13.07 21.24
N PHE A 137 15.45 12.15 20.52
CA PHE A 137 15.53 12.02 19.07
C PHE A 137 14.23 12.48 18.40
N ASP A 138 14.32 13.52 17.57
CA ASP A 138 13.23 13.92 16.66
C ASP A 138 13.24 13.02 15.41
N GLU A 139 12.60 11.87 15.58
CA GLU A 139 12.41 10.88 14.53
C GLU A 139 11.60 11.41 13.35
N ALA A 140 10.65 12.31 13.61
CA ALA A 140 9.84 12.91 12.57
C ALA A 140 10.69 13.78 11.63
N LEU A 141 11.57 14.62 12.19
CA LEU A 141 12.50 15.45 11.41
C LEU A 141 13.48 14.62 10.57
N PHE A 142 13.94 13.50 11.12
CA PHE A 142 14.83 12.58 10.41
C PHE A 142 14.15 11.93 9.21
N LEU A 143 12.96 11.37 9.40
CA LEU A 143 12.16 10.78 8.32
C LEU A 143 11.81 11.84 7.25
N HIS A 144 11.50 13.06 7.68
CA HIS A 144 11.26 14.19 6.79
C HIS A 144 12.47 14.50 5.90
N SER A 145 13.67 14.50 6.48
CA SER A 145 14.92 14.77 5.75
C SER A 145 15.21 13.70 4.70
N ILE A 146 14.98 12.43 5.03
CA ILE A 146 15.10 11.32 4.06
C ILE A 146 14.06 11.46 2.95
N ARG A 147 12.81 11.79 3.29
CA ARG A 147 11.75 12.03 2.31
C ARG A 147 12.15 13.13 1.33
N GLY A 148 12.65 14.24 1.84
CA GLY A 148 13.15 15.37 1.04
C GLY A 148 14.26 14.93 0.08
N PHE A 149 15.22 14.17 0.59
CA PHE A 149 16.31 13.62 -0.22
C PHE A 149 15.80 12.74 -1.38
N ILE A 150 14.90 11.78 -1.11
CA ILE A 150 14.37 10.88 -2.14
C ILE A 150 13.60 11.65 -3.21
N ASN A 151 12.74 12.58 -2.80
CA ASN A 151 11.92 13.36 -3.73
C ASN A 151 12.76 14.18 -4.70
N THR A 152 13.79 14.87 -4.21
CA THR A 152 14.60 15.70 -5.11
C THR A 152 15.52 14.86 -5.99
N GLN A 153 15.89 13.66 -5.56
CA GLN A 153 16.81 12.79 -6.30
C GLN A 153 16.08 11.67 -7.08
N ALA A 154 14.75 11.74 -7.24
CA ALA A 154 13.96 10.68 -7.84
C ALA A 154 14.43 10.27 -9.25
N SER A 155 14.77 11.24 -10.11
CA SER A 155 15.28 10.96 -11.46
C SER A 155 16.60 10.20 -11.46
N ILE A 156 17.48 10.50 -10.51
CA ILE A 156 18.79 9.89 -10.36
C ILE A 156 18.67 8.51 -9.70
N LEU A 157 17.79 8.37 -8.72
CA LEU A 157 17.50 7.07 -8.11
C LEU A 157 16.96 6.08 -9.15
N ARG A 158 16.24 6.52 -10.18
CA ARG A 158 15.78 5.61 -11.23
C ARG A 158 16.90 4.98 -12.06
N THR A 159 18.03 5.67 -12.22
CA THR A 159 19.18 5.17 -13.01
C THR A 159 20.26 4.53 -12.14
N TYR A 160 20.15 4.63 -10.82
CA TYR A 160 21.14 4.10 -9.89
C TYR A 160 20.94 2.60 -9.65
N GLN A 161 21.97 1.80 -9.97
CA GLN A 161 21.91 0.34 -9.89
C GLN A 161 21.60 -0.21 -8.48
N LYS A 162 21.95 0.51 -7.41
CA LYS A 162 21.71 0.07 -6.02
C LYS A 162 20.43 0.65 -5.41
N THR A 163 19.54 1.23 -6.21
CA THR A 163 18.25 1.73 -5.73
C THR A 163 17.41 0.70 -4.99
N PRO A 164 17.35 -0.59 -5.37
CA PRO A 164 16.65 -1.60 -4.56
C PRO A 164 17.15 -1.68 -3.12
N LYS A 165 18.48 -1.61 -2.91
CA LYS A 165 19.08 -1.60 -1.57
C LYS A 165 18.70 -0.34 -0.79
N PHE A 166 18.68 0.81 -1.46
CA PHE A 166 18.26 2.07 -0.85
C PHE A 166 16.81 1.99 -0.37
N LEU A 167 15.88 1.60 -1.24
CA LEU A 167 14.45 1.46 -0.93
C LEU A 167 14.23 0.46 0.22
N ARG A 168 14.97 -0.66 0.22
CA ARG A 168 14.91 -1.64 1.31
C ARG A 168 15.29 -1.03 2.66
N LEU A 169 16.39 -0.28 2.73
CA LEU A 169 16.82 0.39 3.96
C LEU A 169 15.76 1.40 4.43
N SER A 170 15.17 2.16 3.52
CA SER A 170 14.10 3.11 3.86
C SER A 170 12.84 2.41 4.41
N LEU A 171 12.44 1.27 3.85
CA LEU A 171 11.32 0.45 4.38
C LEU A 171 11.63 -0.11 5.77
N LEU A 172 12.84 -0.62 5.98
CA LEU A 172 13.28 -1.11 7.30
C LEU A 172 13.29 0.00 8.34
N LEU A 173 13.69 1.21 7.97
CA LEU A 173 13.64 2.38 8.84
C LEU A 173 12.21 2.69 9.29
N ILE A 174 11.24 2.73 8.35
CA ILE A 174 9.82 2.92 8.70
C ILE A 174 9.36 1.83 9.67
N LEU A 175 9.69 0.57 9.40
CA LEU A 175 9.29 -0.54 10.25
C LEU A 175 9.86 -0.43 11.68
N LYS A 176 11.11 0.03 11.81
CA LYS A 176 11.77 0.20 13.12
C LYS A 176 11.15 1.35 13.91
N SER A 177 10.79 2.43 13.24
CA SER A 177 10.16 3.60 13.87
C SER A 177 8.81 3.30 14.54
N GLN A 178 8.19 2.15 14.23
CA GLN A 178 6.93 1.70 14.83
C GLN A 178 7.08 0.95 16.17
N LYS A 179 8.29 0.51 16.54
CA LYS A 179 8.50 -0.37 17.72
C LYS A 179 8.49 0.35 19.08
N ARG A 180 8.30 1.67 19.12
CA ARG A 180 8.17 2.40 20.38
C ARG A 180 6.82 2.06 21.04
N LYS A 181 6.85 1.62 22.31
CA LYS A 181 5.67 1.16 23.06
C LYS A 181 4.59 2.24 23.07
N LEU A 182 3.38 1.80 22.80
CA LEU A 182 2.16 2.59 22.67
C LEU A 182 1.22 2.12 23.78
N ASP A 183 1.49 2.59 24.99
CA ASP A 183 0.72 2.25 26.18
C ASP A 183 0.21 3.53 26.83
N HIS A 184 -0.59 4.37 26.15
CA HIS A 184 -1.41 5.38 26.83
C HIS A 184 -2.71 5.65 26.04
N GLU A 185 -3.82 5.07 26.50
CA GLU A 185 -5.18 5.29 25.99
C GLU A 185 -5.92 6.47 26.68
N GLU A 186 -5.21 7.44 27.26
CA GLU A 186 -5.82 8.54 27.99
C GLU A 186 -5.35 9.93 27.53
N GLU A 187 -6.34 10.74 27.14
CA GLU A 187 -6.32 12.16 26.74
C GLU A 187 -5.31 12.58 25.64
N PRO A 188 -5.64 13.59 24.79
CA PRO A 188 -4.66 14.17 23.90
C PRO A 188 -3.70 15.03 24.74
N THR A 189 -2.77 14.38 25.41
CA THR A 189 -1.57 15.02 25.95
C THR A 189 -0.74 15.54 24.77
N GLN A 190 0.22 16.42 25.04
CA GLN A 190 1.21 16.93 24.07
C GLN A 190 1.90 15.79 23.27
N ASP A 191 1.85 14.57 23.81
CA ASP A 191 2.36 13.33 23.23
C ASP A 191 1.54 12.84 22.02
N SER A 192 0.22 13.07 21.97
CA SER A 192 -0.62 12.62 20.85
C SER A 192 -0.40 13.45 19.58
N ALA A 193 -0.10 14.75 19.72
CA ALA A 193 0.24 15.62 18.60
C ALA A 193 1.61 15.25 17.98
N GLN A 194 2.58 14.88 18.81
CA GLN A 194 3.88 14.37 18.37
C GLN A 194 3.75 12.99 17.71
N GLU A 195 2.89 12.11 18.24
CA GLU A 195 2.61 10.81 17.66
C GLU A 195 1.96 10.93 16.28
N ILE A 196 0.93 11.76 16.13
CA ILE A 196 0.29 12.02 14.84
C ILE A 196 1.31 12.60 13.85
N ALA A 197 2.19 13.50 14.29
CA ALA A 197 3.25 14.04 13.45
C ALA A 197 4.26 12.96 13.01
N LEU A 198 4.65 12.05 13.90
CA LEU A 198 5.53 10.92 13.57
C LEU A 198 4.87 9.97 12.58
N ILE A 199 3.61 9.57 12.82
CA ILE A 199 2.83 8.72 11.90
C ILE A 199 2.72 9.39 10.52
N GLN A 200 2.45 10.70 10.49
CA GLN A 200 2.41 11.46 9.25
C GLN A 200 3.73 11.39 8.48
N GLN A 201 4.88 11.55 9.15
CA GLN A 201 6.18 11.46 8.47
C GLN A 201 6.50 10.03 8.01
N GLN A 202 6.14 9.00 8.79
CA GLN A 202 6.28 7.60 8.37
C GLN A 202 5.49 7.32 7.09
N ILE A 203 4.22 7.73 7.05
CA ILE A 203 3.34 7.52 5.90
C ILE A 203 3.82 8.34 4.70
N SER A 204 4.15 9.62 4.88
CA SER A 204 4.63 10.46 3.78
C SER A 204 5.96 9.96 3.20
N LEU A 205 6.87 9.44 4.02
CA LEU A 205 8.08 8.78 3.53
C LEU A 205 7.70 7.51 2.74
N PHE A 206 6.78 6.70 3.26
CA PHE A 206 6.35 5.48 2.59
C PHE A 206 5.62 5.75 1.26
N GLN A 207 4.86 6.84 1.17
CA GLN A 207 4.23 7.28 -0.07
C GLN A 207 5.27 7.55 -1.17
N VAL A 208 6.36 8.24 -0.83
CA VAL A 208 7.44 8.52 -1.78
C VAL A 208 8.17 7.23 -2.17
N ILE A 209 8.44 6.35 -1.21
CA ILE A 209 9.09 5.04 -1.48
C ILE A 209 8.21 4.20 -2.41
N SER A 210 6.92 4.06 -2.09
CA SER A 210 5.97 3.25 -2.87
C SER A 210 5.80 3.81 -4.28
N GLN A 211 5.77 5.14 -4.46
CA GLN A 211 5.74 5.77 -5.78
C GLN A 211 6.98 5.43 -6.63
N ASN A 212 8.17 5.46 -6.02
CA ASN A 212 9.39 5.03 -6.71
C ASN A 212 9.36 3.52 -7.02
N MET A 213 8.80 2.71 -6.12
CA MET A 213 8.63 1.28 -6.34
C MET A 213 7.71 1.00 -7.53
N SER A 214 6.57 1.69 -7.66
CA SER A 214 5.63 1.45 -8.75
C SER A 214 6.20 1.83 -10.11
N GLN A 215 7.04 2.87 -10.16
CA GLN A 215 7.74 3.31 -11.37
C GLN A 215 8.87 2.36 -11.78
N LEU A 216 9.55 1.73 -10.81
CA LEU A 216 10.69 0.85 -11.04
C LEU A 216 10.34 -0.64 -11.05
N SER A 217 9.08 -0.98 -10.75
CA SER A 217 8.64 -2.33 -10.38
C SER A 217 9.15 -3.45 -11.30
N PRO A 218 9.13 -3.34 -12.65
CA PRO A 218 9.61 -4.43 -13.50
C PRO A 218 11.06 -4.87 -13.22
N GLY A 219 11.91 -3.97 -12.70
CA GLY A 219 13.30 -4.27 -12.34
C GLY A 219 13.56 -4.41 -10.85
N LEU A 220 12.53 -4.41 -10.00
CA LEU A 220 12.67 -4.55 -8.56
C LEU A 220 12.54 -6.01 -8.10
N PRO A 221 13.35 -6.45 -7.12
CA PRO A 221 13.18 -7.74 -6.47
C PRO A 221 11.79 -7.87 -5.81
N PHE A 222 11.14 -9.02 -5.98
CA PHE A 222 9.80 -9.28 -5.41
C PHE A 222 9.76 -9.25 -3.88
N ASP A 223 10.84 -9.68 -3.23
CA ASP A 223 10.98 -9.64 -1.78
C ASP A 223 10.94 -8.20 -1.24
N LEU A 224 11.34 -7.21 -2.04
CA LEU A 224 11.20 -5.79 -1.70
C LEU A 224 9.73 -5.35 -1.72
N VAL A 225 8.94 -5.80 -2.69
CA VAL A 225 7.49 -5.51 -2.75
C VAL A 225 6.76 -6.22 -1.61
N THR A 226 7.13 -7.47 -1.33
CA THR A 226 6.61 -8.24 -0.19
C THR A 226 6.92 -7.54 1.14
N LEU A 227 8.16 -7.05 1.32
CA LEU A 227 8.55 -6.26 2.47
C LEU A 227 7.71 -4.99 2.59
N ALA A 228 7.46 -4.27 1.49
CA ALA A 228 6.63 -3.07 1.52
C ALA A 228 5.19 -3.37 1.97
N VAL A 229 4.58 -4.45 1.46
CA VAL A 229 3.26 -4.91 1.94
C VAL A 229 3.33 -5.25 3.44
N GLU A 230 4.40 -5.89 3.90
CA GLU A 230 4.58 -6.18 5.33
C GLU A 230 4.73 -4.91 6.18
N VAL A 231 5.47 -3.91 5.71
CA VAL A 231 5.57 -2.61 6.36
C VAL A 231 4.20 -1.95 6.46
N PHE A 232 3.40 -1.99 5.39
CA PHE A 232 2.03 -1.49 5.41
C PHE A 232 1.18 -2.23 6.46
N THR A 233 1.29 -3.56 6.54
CA THR A 233 0.54 -4.35 7.53
C THR A 233 0.92 -4.03 8.99
N LYS A 234 2.13 -3.56 9.24
CA LYS A 234 2.60 -3.21 10.59
C LYS A 234 2.38 -1.73 10.92
N LEU A 235 2.22 -0.88 9.90
CA LEU A 235 1.96 0.55 10.05
C LEU A 235 0.75 0.84 10.91
N LYS A 236 0.94 1.67 11.93
CA LYS A 236 -0.11 2.12 12.82
C LYS A 236 -0.77 3.35 12.21
N LEU A 237 -2.10 3.35 12.21
CA LEU A 237 -2.88 4.50 11.78
C LEU A 237 -3.56 5.12 12.98
N PRO A 238 -3.79 6.44 12.97
CA PRO A 238 -4.55 7.08 14.03
C PRO A 238 -5.94 6.46 14.12
N THR A 239 -6.37 6.21 15.35
CA THR A 239 -7.74 5.77 15.69
C THR A 239 -8.45 6.80 16.57
N LEU A 240 -7.79 7.93 16.88
CA LEU A 240 -8.33 8.99 17.72
C LEU A 240 -9.43 9.75 16.98
N MET A 241 -10.63 9.78 17.57
CA MET A 241 -11.87 10.10 16.86
C MET A 241 -12.42 11.50 17.09
N ARG A 242 -11.83 12.29 17.99
CA ARG A 242 -12.55 13.44 18.57
C ARG A 242 -12.61 14.70 17.70
N LEU A 243 -11.90 14.79 16.57
CA LEU A 243 -11.93 15.99 15.72
C LEU A 243 -11.71 15.61 14.25
N LYS A 244 -12.46 16.26 13.34
CA LYS A 244 -12.15 16.34 11.90
C LYS A 244 -10.80 17.05 11.71
N ASN A 245 -9.73 16.31 11.94
CA ASN A 245 -8.37 16.83 11.89
C ASN A 245 -7.85 16.68 10.46
N PRO A 246 -7.52 17.79 9.76
CA PRO A 246 -6.97 17.73 8.41
C PRO A 246 -5.70 16.88 8.30
N ARG A 247 -4.92 16.74 9.38
CA ARG A 247 -3.74 15.86 9.41
C ARG A 247 -4.12 14.38 9.35
N ILE A 248 -5.19 13.97 10.05
CA ILE A 248 -5.68 12.58 10.01
C ILE A 248 -6.24 12.28 8.63
N GLN A 249 -7.01 13.21 8.04
CA GLN A 249 -7.47 13.09 6.66
C GLN A 249 -6.28 12.87 5.71
N LYS A 250 -5.24 13.71 5.82
CA LYS A 250 -4.03 13.62 4.99
C LYS A 250 -3.26 12.31 5.18
N ILE A 251 -3.16 11.82 6.42
CA ILE A 251 -2.57 10.51 6.75
C ILE A 251 -3.31 9.39 6.00
N ILE A 252 -4.64 9.38 6.04
CA ILE A 252 -5.45 8.36 5.36
C ILE A 252 -5.32 8.49 3.84
N GLU A 253 -5.37 9.70 3.30
CA GLU A 253 -5.13 9.98 1.86
C GLU A 253 -3.77 9.44 1.39
N ASP A 254 -2.71 9.74 2.14
CA ASP A 254 -1.36 9.28 1.78
C ASP A 254 -1.26 7.74 1.90
N CYS A 255 -2.00 7.11 2.82
CA CYS A 255 -2.09 5.65 2.89
C CYS A 255 -2.84 5.05 1.70
N THR A 256 -3.94 5.66 1.26
CA THR A 256 -4.66 5.24 0.04
C THR A 256 -3.70 5.28 -1.15
N GLN A 257 -2.91 6.36 -1.30
CA GLN A 257 -1.92 6.46 -2.37
C GLN A 257 -0.79 5.42 -2.24
N VAL A 258 -0.33 5.10 -1.03
CA VAL A 258 0.64 4.02 -0.80
C VAL A 258 0.09 2.71 -1.34
N VAL A 259 -1.16 2.36 -1.01
CA VAL A 259 -1.79 1.13 -1.47
C VAL A 259 -1.94 1.09 -2.99
N ASP A 260 -2.36 2.19 -3.61
CA ASP A 260 -2.44 2.30 -5.07
C ASP A 260 -1.09 1.99 -5.72
N ASN A 261 -0.02 2.61 -5.20
CA ASN A 261 1.34 2.39 -5.69
C ASN A 261 1.82 0.94 -5.48
N LEU A 262 1.46 0.30 -4.36
CA LEU A 262 1.80 -1.11 -4.10
C LEU A 262 1.02 -2.07 -5.01
N THR A 263 -0.25 -1.77 -5.28
CA THR A 263 -1.10 -2.51 -6.20
C THR A 263 -0.52 -2.45 -7.62
N GLU A 264 -0.17 -1.26 -8.08
CA GLU A 264 0.52 -1.04 -9.36
C GLU A 264 1.88 -1.75 -9.40
N SER A 265 2.65 -1.69 -8.31
CA SER A 265 3.93 -2.38 -8.21
C SER A 265 3.74 -3.88 -8.40
N LEU A 266 2.85 -4.51 -7.65
CA LEU A 266 2.58 -5.94 -7.74
C LEU A 266 2.06 -6.36 -9.13
N GLN A 267 1.25 -5.53 -9.79
CA GLN A 267 0.78 -5.79 -11.16
C GLN A 267 1.91 -5.85 -12.18
N LYS A 268 2.89 -4.94 -12.06
CA LYS A 268 4.03 -4.83 -13.00
C LYS A 268 5.07 -5.93 -12.83
N GLN A 269 4.97 -6.77 -11.79
CA GLN A 269 5.89 -7.88 -11.56
C GLN A 269 5.60 -9.02 -12.54
N GLN A 270 6.46 -9.23 -13.55
CA GLN A 270 6.18 -10.19 -14.63
C GLN A 270 6.71 -11.61 -14.33
N GLU A 271 7.86 -11.76 -13.66
CA GLU A 271 8.60 -13.04 -13.61
C GLU A 271 8.36 -13.94 -12.38
N ILE A 272 7.54 -13.51 -11.40
CA ILE A 272 7.29 -14.31 -10.19
C ILE A 272 6.15 -15.31 -10.37
N ALA A 273 6.31 -16.48 -9.74
CA ALA A 273 5.28 -17.52 -9.63
C ALA A 273 3.93 -16.95 -9.16
N SER A 274 2.84 -17.45 -9.75
CA SER A 274 1.47 -16.98 -9.47
C SER A 274 1.13 -17.08 -7.98
N GLU A 275 1.43 -18.21 -7.34
CA GLU A 275 1.07 -18.49 -5.95
C GLU A 275 1.67 -17.48 -4.95
N ALA A 276 2.95 -17.11 -5.10
CA ALA A 276 3.58 -16.14 -4.22
C ALA A 276 2.98 -14.73 -4.39
N LYS A 277 2.57 -14.37 -5.60
CA LYS A 277 1.84 -13.12 -5.86
C LYS A 277 0.43 -13.17 -5.25
N GLU A 278 -0.24 -14.32 -5.30
CA GLU A 278 -1.58 -14.55 -4.74
C GLU A 278 -1.62 -14.22 -3.27
N ASP A 279 -0.75 -14.84 -2.48
CA ASP A 279 -0.74 -14.63 -1.04
C ASP A 279 -0.43 -13.18 -0.66
N VAL A 280 0.52 -12.53 -1.34
CA VAL A 280 0.87 -11.13 -1.08
C VAL A 280 -0.28 -10.19 -1.45
N TRP A 281 -0.97 -10.46 -2.55
CA TRP A 281 -2.11 -9.66 -3.01
C TRP A 281 -3.32 -9.81 -2.11
N LEU A 282 -3.63 -11.04 -1.68
CA LEU A 282 -4.70 -11.31 -0.71
C LEU A 282 -4.41 -10.63 0.61
N LYS A 283 -3.16 -10.71 1.10
CA LYS A 283 -2.73 -9.99 2.30
C LYS A 283 -2.89 -8.48 2.14
N LEU A 284 -2.60 -7.92 0.96
CA LEU A 284 -2.81 -6.51 0.68
C LEU A 284 -4.30 -6.14 0.75
N ILE A 285 -5.17 -6.84 0.03
CA ILE A 285 -6.63 -6.58 0.04
C ILE A 285 -7.21 -6.70 1.46
N SER A 286 -6.82 -7.76 2.17
CA SER A 286 -7.19 -7.99 3.57
C SER A 286 -6.81 -6.80 4.45
N CYS A 287 -5.58 -6.33 4.31
CA CYS A 287 -5.03 -5.21 5.08
C CYS A 287 -5.69 -3.87 4.76
N ILE A 288 -6.05 -3.60 3.49
CA ILE A 288 -6.79 -2.39 3.11
C ILE A 288 -8.12 -2.35 3.86
N GLN A 289 -8.83 -3.48 3.89
CA GLN A 289 -10.11 -3.56 4.57
C GLN A 289 -9.96 -3.34 6.08
N ASP A 290 -8.98 -3.97 6.72
CA ASP A 290 -8.81 -3.86 8.18
C ASP A 290 -8.28 -2.49 8.62
N LYS A 291 -7.32 -1.93 7.86
CA LYS A 291 -6.63 -0.69 8.26
C LYS A 291 -7.27 0.58 7.73
N LEU A 292 -7.89 0.54 6.55
CA LEU A 292 -8.46 1.74 5.94
C LEU A 292 -9.98 1.71 6.00
N LEU A 293 -10.62 0.64 5.53
CA LEU A 293 -12.08 0.58 5.51
C LEU A 293 -12.66 0.53 6.92
N LEU A 294 -12.20 -0.38 7.76
CA LEU A 294 -12.71 -0.56 9.13
C LEU A 294 -12.05 0.40 10.14
N ASN A 295 -11.28 1.38 9.66
CA ASN A 295 -10.73 2.42 10.51
C ASN A 295 -11.81 3.45 10.84
N PRO A 296 -12.11 3.68 12.13
CA PRO A 296 -13.15 4.63 12.53
C PRO A 296 -12.94 6.06 12.02
N CYS A 297 -11.70 6.50 11.84
CA CYS A 297 -11.39 7.84 11.33
C CYS A 297 -11.76 8.01 9.85
N THR A 298 -11.82 6.93 9.07
CA THR A 298 -12.15 6.98 7.64
C THR A 298 -13.56 7.49 7.39
N HIS A 299 -14.52 7.02 8.18
CA HIS A 299 -15.94 7.32 8.01
C HIS A 299 -16.33 8.75 8.40
N GLN A 300 -15.41 9.50 9.01
CA GLN A 300 -15.59 10.94 9.26
C GLN A 300 -15.47 11.76 7.96
N PHE A 301 -14.90 11.18 6.90
CA PHE A 301 -14.65 11.81 5.61
C PHE A 301 -15.31 10.99 4.49
N SER A 302 -16.52 11.38 4.09
CA SER A 302 -17.32 10.65 3.07
C SER A 302 -16.57 10.44 1.75
N GLY A 303 -15.84 11.46 1.28
CA GLY A 303 -15.00 11.37 0.09
C GLY A 303 -13.90 10.31 0.19
N LEU A 304 -13.23 10.19 1.35
CA LEU A 304 -12.21 9.17 1.57
C LEU A 304 -12.79 7.77 1.68
N THR A 305 -13.96 7.64 2.32
CA THR A 305 -14.65 6.36 2.42
C THR A 305 -14.93 5.80 1.02
N LEU A 306 -15.49 6.63 0.13
CA LEU A 306 -15.73 6.23 -1.27
C LEU A 306 -14.42 5.87 -2.00
N GLN A 307 -13.36 6.65 -1.82
CA GLN A 307 -12.05 6.35 -2.41
C GLN A 307 -11.50 4.99 -1.95
N ILE A 308 -11.61 4.65 -0.67
CA ILE A 308 -11.14 3.38 -0.12
C ILE A 308 -11.93 2.20 -0.67
N PHE A 309 -13.25 2.34 -0.81
CA PHE A 309 -14.07 1.33 -1.47
C PHE A 309 -13.66 1.12 -2.94
N ASN A 310 -13.43 2.21 -3.69
CA ASN A 310 -12.96 2.16 -5.07
C ASN A 310 -11.55 1.56 -5.18
N LEU A 311 -10.69 1.83 -4.20
CA LEU A 311 -9.35 1.24 -4.09
C LEU A 311 -9.43 -0.28 -3.89
N ILE A 312 -10.25 -0.75 -2.95
CA ILE A 312 -10.49 -2.19 -2.74
C ILE A 312 -11.02 -2.83 -4.02
N LYS A 313 -12.04 -2.23 -4.63
CA LYS A 313 -12.60 -2.69 -5.89
C LYS A 313 -11.52 -2.76 -6.98
N SER A 314 -10.74 -1.71 -7.18
CA SER A 314 -9.69 -1.68 -8.21
C SER A 314 -8.61 -2.74 -7.96
N ALA A 315 -8.19 -2.94 -6.71
CA ALA A 315 -7.24 -3.99 -6.34
C ALA A 315 -7.80 -5.39 -6.63
N ILE A 316 -9.11 -5.60 -6.50
CA ILE A 316 -9.78 -6.85 -6.86
C ILE A 316 -9.84 -7.01 -8.38
N LEU A 317 -10.31 -5.99 -9.10
CA LEU A 317 -10.54 -6.06 -10.55
C LEU A 317 -9.25 -6.19 -11.37
N CYS A 318 -8.13 -5.73 -10.81
CA CYS A 318 -6.85 -5.69 -11.51
C CYS A 318 -5.83 -6.70 -10.95
N HIS A 319 -6.28 -7.75 -10.24
CA HIS A 319 -5.37 -8.76 -9.73
C HIS A 319 -4.68 -9.53 -10.88
N PRO A 320 -3.41 -9.95 -10.72
CA PRO A 320 -2.65 -10.58 -11.82
C PRO A 320 -2.97 -12.07 -12.05
N PHE A 321 -3.83 -12.69 -11.23
CA PHE A 321 -4.10 -14.13 -11.30
C PHE A 321 -5.02 -14.49 -12.46
N ASN A 322 -4.70 -15.57 -13.16
CA ASN A 322 -5.59 -16.15 -14.17
C ASN A 322 -6.84 -16.73 -13.47
N LEU A 323 -8.04 -16.34 -13.88
CA LEU A 323 -9.30 -16.84 -13.33
C LEU A 323 -9.71 -18.21 -13.91
N GLY A 324 -8.72 -19.08 -14.11
CA GLY A 324 -8.91 -20.49 -14.47
C GLY A 324 -9.45 -21.31 -13.30
N SER A 325 -9.86 -22.55 -13.58
CA SER A 325 -10.48 -23.45 -12.59
C SER A 325 -9.60 -23.74 -11.38
N GLN A 326 -8.28 -23.73 -11.54
CA GLN A 326 -7.32 -23.89 -10.44
C GLN A 326 -7.44 -22.80 -9.36
N ASN A 327 -7.98 -21.62 -9.71
CA ASN A 327 -8.01 -20.45 -8.84
C ASN A 327 -9.41 -20.15 -8.27
N TYR A 328 -10.41 -21.02 -8.50
CA TYR A 328 -11.75 -20.82 -7.95
C TYR A 328 -11.78 -20.86 -6.42
N SER A 329 -10.92 -21.64 -5.78
CA SER A 329 -10.77 -21.64 -4.31
C SER A 329 -10.30 -20.27 -3.79
N VAL A 330 -9.37 -19.63 -4.49
CA VAL A 330 -8.84 -18.30 -4.17
C VAL A 330 -9.92 -17.23 -4.34
N VAL A 331 -10.67 -17.28 -5.45
CA VAL A 331 -11.80 -16.37 -5.71
C VAL A 331 -12.86 -16.50 -4.61
N LYS A 332 -13.24 -17.73 -4.26
CA LYS A 332 -14.21 -17.99 -3.17
C LYS A 332 -13.73 -17.43 -1.84
N ARG A 333 -12.45 -17.67 -1.48
CA ARG A 333 -11.83 -17.16 -0.25
C ARG A 333 -11.86 -15.63 -0.21
N LEU A 334 -11.37 -14.98 -1.26
CA LEU A 334 -11.29 -13.52 -1.34
C LEU A 334 -12.68 -12.90 -1.29
N PHE A 335 -13.63 -13.42 -2.08
CA PHE A 335 -15.00 -12.91 -2.11
C PHE A 335 -15.69 -13.01 -0.76
N SER A 336 -15.55 -14.14 -0.06
CA SER A 336 -16.12 -14.31 1.28
C SER A 336 -15.51 -13.40 2.32
N GLU A 337 -14.19 -13.16 2.26
CA GLU A 337 -13.54 -12.21 3.15
C GLU A 337 -14.07 -10.78 2.93
N ILE A 338 -14.27 -10.38 1.67
CA ILE A 338 -14.83 -9.08 1.32
C ILE A 338 -16.28 -8.96 1.82
N LEU A 339 -17.12 -9.95 1.57
CA LEU A 339 -18.50 -9.97 2.06
C LEU A 339 -18.57 -9.84 3.59
N GLN A 340 -17.70 -10.58 4.29
CA GLN A 340 -17.65 -10.54 5.74
C GLN A 340 -17.26 -9.14 6.24
N LYS A 341 -16.14 -8.58 5.74
CA LYS A 341 -15.62 -7.28 6.21
C LYS A 341 -16.51 -6.10 5.82
N GLN A 342 -17.19 -6.18 4.68
CA GLN A 342 -18.14 -5.16 4.21
C GLN A 342 -19.59 -5.43 4.66
N SER A 343 -19.80 -6.29 5.65
CA SER A 343 -21.14 -6.52 6.21
C SER A 343 -21.62 -5.32 7.02
N LEU A 344 -22.96 -5.14 7.10
CA LEU A 344 -23.56 -4.07 7.89
C LEU A 344 -23.05 -4.06 9.34
N ASP A 345 -22.89 -5.21 9.98
CA ASP A 345 -22.41 -5.30 11.35
C ASP A 345 -21.00 -4.75 11.50
N ASN A 346 -20.09 -5.14 10.61
CA ASN A 346 -18.70 -4.70 10.68
C ASN A 346 -18.55 -3.21 10.36
N LEU A 347 -19.30 -2.71 9.36
CA LEU A 347 -19.35 -1.29 9.04
C LEU A 347 -19.96 -0.48 10.20
N LYS A 348 -21.05 -0.99 10.79
CA LYS A 348 -21.68 -0.39 11.97
C LYS A 348 -20.74 -0.38 13.17
N VAL A 349 -19.97 -1.44 13.43
CA VAL A 349 -18.98 -1.47 14.52
C VAL A 349 -17.84 -0.48 14.26
N ALA A 350 -17.34 -0.39 13.02
CA ALA A 350 -16.32 0.58 12.65
C ALA A 350 -16.79 2.02 12.88
N MET A 351 -18.08 2.28 12.64
CA MET A 351 -18.70 3.59 12.87
C MET A 351 -19.10 3.82 14.34
N LYS A 352 -19.58 2.81 15.07
CA LYS A 352 -20.01 2.96 16.47
C LYS A 352 -18.90 3.18 17.47
N LYS A 353 -17.66 2.78 17.16
CA LYS A 353 -16.50 3.16 18.00
C LYS A 353 -16.33 4.69 18.11
N ILE A 354 -17.06 5.47 17.32
CA ILE A 354 -17.14 6.94 17.34
C ILE A 354 -18.02 7.46 18.51
N GLU A 355 -19.10 6.76 18.88
CA GLU A 355 -20.16 7.30 19.78
C GLU A 355 -19.89 7.09 21.28
N VAL A 356 -19.28 5.97 21.68
CA VAL A 356 -19.20 5.53 23.10
C VAL A 356 -18.33 6.43 24.00
N LYS A 357 -17.58 7.41 23.46
CA LYS A 357 -16.69 8.28 24.25
C LYS A 357 -17.17 9.72 24.43
N ASP A 358 -18.27 10.15 23.84
CA ASP A 358 -18.81 11.52 24.03
C ASP A 358 -19.91 11.58 25.10
N GLU A 359 -20.62 10.48 25.37
CA GLU A 359 -21.64 10.40 26.43
C GLU A 359 -21.08 10.50 27.86
N GLN A 360 -19.80 10.16 28.10
CA GLN A 360 -19.19 10.23 29.45
C GLN A 360 -18.70 11.62 29.88
N LYS A 361 -18.85 12.68 29.06
CA LYS A 361 -18.43 14.04 29.43
C LYS A 361 -19.58 15.05 29.64
N SER A 362 -20.85 14.66 29.46
CA SER A 362 -21.99 15.57 29.67
C SER A 362 -22.62 15.51 31.08
N GLU A 363 -22.32 14.51 31.91
CA GLU A 363 -22.97 14.35 33.23
C GLU A 363 -22.50 15.33 34.33
N ASN A 364 -21.52 16.21 34.09
CA ASN A 364 -20.98 17.11 35.12
C ASN A 364 -21.24 18.62 34.93
N VAL A 365 -22.22 19.02 34.12
CA VAL A 365 -22.70 20.42 34.08
C VAL A 365 -24.20 20.45 34.37
N ILE A 366 -24.53 20.74 35.64
CA ILE A 366 -25.90 20.97 36.09
C ILE A 366 -26.45 22.24 35.40
N GLY A 367 -27.55 22.04 34.68
CA GLY A 367 -28.71 22.95 34.66
C GLY A 367 -28.70 24.04 33.59
N ILE A 368 -29.57 23.89 32.59
CA ILE A 368 -30.59 24.84 32.09
C ILE A 368 -31.04 24.38 30.68
N LEU A 369 -32.31 23.94 30.57
CA LEU A 369 -33.19 23.94 29.37
C LEU A 369 -32.72 23.09 28.16
N SER A 370 -33.21 21.85 28.00
CA SER A 370 -34.42 21.44 27.23
C SER A 370 -34.19 21.21 25.72
N ASP A 371 -34.56 19.99 25.29
CA ASP A 371 -34.87 19.50 23.93
C ASP A 371 -33.78 19.58 22.84
N SER A 372 -33.08 18.46 22.59
CA SER A 372 -32.83 17.88 21.25
C SER A 372 -31.79 16.74 21.25
N ASP A 373 -32.18 15.54 21.70
CA ASP A 373 -31.38 14.30 21.51
C ASP A 373 -31.72 13.56 20.19
N GLU A 374 -32.70 14.03 19.41
CA GLU A 374 -33.05 13.43 18.10
C GLU A 374 -32.12 13.83 16.95
N GLY A 375 -31.18 14.76 17.18
CA GLY A 375 -30.27 15.28 16.15
C GLY A 375 -29.11 14.35 15.81
N ASP A 376 -28.55 13.67 16.80
CA ASP A 376 -27.28 12.94 16.66
C ASP A 376 -27.47 11.50 16.13
N GLU A 377 -28.54 10.81 16.53
CA GLU A 377 -28.84 9.46 16.03
C GLU A 377 -29.27 9.47 14.55
N SER A 378 -29.92 10.56 14.11
CA SER A 378 -30.32 10.78 12.72
C SER A 378 -29.11 10.96 11.79
N ASP A 379 -28.10 11.73 12.20
CA ASP A 379 -26.87 11.94 11.42
C ASP A 379 -25.98 10.68 11.38
N ALA A 380 -25.91 9.91 12.47
CA ALA A 380 -25.18 8.66 12.52
C ALA A 380 -25.80 7.59 11.59
N ASN A 381 -27.13 7.42 11.64
CA ASN A 381 -27.85 6.50 10.78
C ASN A 381 -27.76 6.91 9.31
N PHE A 382 -27.84 8.21 9.00
CA PHE A 382 -27.65 8.71 7.64
C PHE A 382 -26.24 8.38 7.10
N LYS A 383 -25.18 8.62 7.87
CA LYS A 383 -23.81 8.25 7.45
C LYS A 383 -23.66 6.74 7.27
N LEU A 384 -24.20 5.94 8.20
CA LEU A 384 -24.16 4.49 8.11
C LEU A 384 -24.86 4.00 6.84
N GLU A 385 -26.02 4.57 6.53
CA GLU A 385 -26.75 4.28 5.30
C GLU A 385 -25.88 4.56 4.08
N GLN A 386 -25.27 5.76 3.96
CA GLN A 386 -24.40 6.10 2.83
C GLN A 386 -23.24 5.11 2.65
N VAL A 387 -22.59 4.71 3.74
CA VAL A 387 -21.50 3.71 3.69
C VAL A 387 -22.02 2.34 3.23
N CYS A 388 -23.20 1.93 3.70
CA CYS A 388 -23.83 0.67 3.30
C CYS A 388 -24.29 0.68 1.84
N LEU A 389 -24.80 1.81 1.32
CA LEU A 389 -25.15 1.99 -0.09
C LEU A 389 -23.93 1.74 -1.01
N ILE A 390 -22.78 2.32 -0.62
CA ILE A 390 -21.52 2.12 -1.33
C ILE A 390 -21.08 0.65 -1.26
N ALA A 391 -21.19 0.02 -0.08
CA ALA A 391 -20.84 -1.39 0.10
C ALA A 391 -21.70 -2.32 -0.79
N VAL A 392 -23.02 -2.18 -0.75
CA VAL A 392 -23.96 -2.97 -1.57
C VAL A 392 -23.63 -2.89 -3.06
N THR A 393 -23.36 -1.68 -3.56
CA THR A 393 -23.02 -1.46 -4.96
C THR A 393 -21.68 -2.12 -5.31
N ASN A 394 -20.65 -1.95 -4.47
CA ASN A 394 -19.34 -2.52 -4.72
C ASN A 394 -19.32 -4.05 -4.67
N LEU A 395 -20.00 -4.65 -3.69
CA LEU A 395 -20.12 -6.10 -3.57
C LEU A 395 -20.76 -6.72 -4.82
N SER A 396 -21.80 -6.06 -5.33
CA SER A 396 -22.50 -6.46 -6.55
C SER A 396 -21.61 -6.33 -7.79
N ASP A 397 -20.84 -5.25 -7.91
CA ASP A 397 -19.89 -5.06 -9.02
C ASP A 397 -18.75 -6.08 -9.01
N VAL A 398 -18.19 -6.36 -7.83
CA VAL A 398 -17.15 -7.38 -7.65
C VAL A 398 -17.68 -8.76 -8.05
N PHE A 399 -18.91 -9.09 -7.65
CA PHE A 399 -19.57 -10.32 -8.07
C PHE A 399 -19.74 -10.40 -9.60
N ILE A 400 -20.30 -9.35 -10.21
CA ILE A 400 -20.50 -9.29 -11.66
C ILE A 400 -19.17 -9.47 -12.39
N TYR A 401 -18.09 -8.85 -11.92
CA TYR A 401 -16.76 -9.02 -12.49
C TYR A 401 -16.28 -10.48 -12.42
N TYR A 402 -16.37 -11.13 -11.25
CA TYR A 402 -15.90 -12.50 -11.10
C TYR A 402 -16.68 -13.47 -11.96
N ILE A 403 -18.01 -13.37 -11.95
CA ILE A 403 -18.85 -14.24 -12.77
C ILE A 403 -18.62 -13.96 -14.26
N SER A 404 -18.55 -12.69 -14.67
CA SER A 404 -18.20 -12.33 -16.06
C SER A 404 -16.89 -12.98 -16.47
N SER A 405 -15.88 -12.96 -15.61
CA SER A 405 -14.55 -13.46 -15.94
C SER A 405 -14.50 -14.99 -16.00
N ILE A 406 -15.18 -15.67 -15.07
CA ILE A 406 -15.31 -17.14 -15.02
C ILE A 406 -16.06 -17.68 -16.24
N PHE A 407 -17.11 -16.98 -16.69
CA PHE A 407 -17.98 -17.44 -17.78
C PHE A 407 -17.55 -16.90 -19.17
N LYS A 408 -16.76 -15.82 -19.25
CA LYS A 408 -16.12 -15.36 -20.51
C LYS A 408 -14.93 -16.22 -20.92
N THR A 409 -14.22 -16.84 -19.96
CA THR A 409 -13.10 -17.71 -20.30
C THR A 409 -13.63 -18.98 -20.98
N ARG A 410 -13.24 -19.19 -22.25
CA ARG A 410 -13.32 -20.49 -22.96
C ARG A 410 -12.34 -21.50 -22.35
N SER A 411 -12.36 -21.62 -21.03
CA SER A 411 -11.55 -22.56 -20.26
C SER A 411 -12.04 -23.98 -20.51
N GLU A 412 -11.10 -24.90 -20.71
CA GLU A 412 -11.28 -26.35 -20.86
C GLU A 412 -11.85 -27.03 -19.59
N ALA A 413 -12.05 -26.28 -18.51
CA ALA A 413 -12.71 -26.77 -17.32
C ALA A 413 -14.13 -27.25 -17.64
N THR A 414 -14.50 -28.41 -17.09
CA THR A 414 -15.88 -28.90 -17.10
C THR A 414 -16.81 -27.83 -16.51
N GLU A 415 -18.07 -27.80 -16.96
CA GLU A 415 -19.04 -26.79 -16.50
C GLU A 415 -19.32 -26.87 -14.99
N GLU A 416 -19.15 -28.05 -14.40
CA GLU A 416 -19.49 -28.32 -13.00
C GLU A 416 -18.73 -27.44 -11.98
N PRO A 417 -17.37 -27.34 -11.98
CA PRO A 417 -16.64 -26.39 -11.14
C PRO A 417 -17.08 -24.93 -11.30
N LYS A 418 -17.49 -24.51 -12.50
CA LYS A 418 -18.01 -23.15 -12.75
C LYS A 418 -19.35 -22.96 -12.06
N ILE A 419 -20.27 -23.92 -12.22
CA ILE A 419 -21.59 -23.90 -11.58
C ILE A 419 -21.47 -23.95 -10.05
N GLN A 420 -20.58 -24.78 -9.50
CA GLN A 420 -20.34 -24.82 -8.05
C GLN A 420 -19.79 -23.48 -7.52
N THR A 421 -18.92 -22.83 -8.29
CA THR A 421 -18.35 -21.53 -7.93
C THR A 421 -19.38 -20.42 -8.04
N LEU A 422 -20.14 -20.37 -9.13
CA LEU A 422 -21.31 -19.50 -9.28
C LEU A 422 -22.28 -19.65 -8.11
N THR A 423 -22.69 -20.88 -7.80
CA THR A 423 -23.60 -21.19 -6.69
C THR A 423 -23.10 -20.61 -5.38
N TYR A 424 -21.81 -20.83 -5.07
CA TYR A 424 -21.20 -20.31 -3.85
C TYR A 424 -21.18 -18.79 -3.82
N LEU A 425 -20.69 -18.14 -4.87
CA LEU A 425 -20.56 -16.68 -4.92
C LEU A 425 -21.95 -16.03 -4.85
N TRP A 426 -22.91 -16.53 -5.62
CA TRP A 426 -24.25 -15.95 -5.71
C TRP A 426 -25.00 -16.08 -4.40
N LEU A 427 -25.07 -17.27 -3.81
CA LEU A 427 -25.84 -17.47 -2.58
C LEU A 427 -25.23 -16.73 -1.39
N ASN A 428 -23.92 -16.56 -1.33
CA ASN A 428 -23.29 -15.75 -0.28
C ASN A 428 -23.52 -14.25 -0.50
N LEU A 429 -23.47 -13.75 -1.74
CA LEU A 429 -23.84 -12.37 -2.04
C LEU A 429 -25.32 -12.12 -1.69
N LEU A 430 -26.22 -12.96 -2.19
CA LEU A 430 -27.66 -12.83 -1.98
C LEU A 430 -27.98 -12.83 -0.48
N LYS A 431 -27.39 -13.75 0.29
CA LYS A 431 -27.52 -13.76 1.75
C LYS A 431 -27.07 -12.44 2.36
N GLN A 432 -25.94 -11.89 1.93
CA GLN A 432 -25.42 -10.64 2.46
C GLN A 432 -26.32 -9.44 2.10
N LEU A 433 -26.84 -9.37 0.87
CA LEU A 433 -27.77 -8.33 0.42
C LEU A 433 -29.11 -8.40 1.16
N LEU A 434 -29.65 -9.60 1.38
CA LEU A 434 -30.87 -9.78 2.16
C LEU A 434 -30.66 -9.43 3.64
N ASN A 435 -29.46 -9.66 4.19
CA ASN A 435 -29.12 -9.22 5.53
C ASN A 435 -29.05 -7.67 5.64
N PHE A 436 -28.61 -6.98 4.58
CA PHE A 436 -28.73 -5.52 4.49
C PHE A 436 -30.20 -5.07 4.47
N VAL A 437 -31.08 -5.78 3.76
CA VAL A 437 -32.52 -5.49 3.73
C VAL A 437 -33.16 -5.69 5.10
N GLU A 438 -32.94 -6.84 5.73
CA GLU A 438 -33.51 -7.18 7.03
C GLU A 438 -33.08 -6.16 8.10
N LYS A 439 -31.78 -5.87 8.19
CA LYS A 439 -31.25 -4.90 9.15
C LYS A 439 -31.58 -3.46 8.78
N GLY A 440 -31.66 -3.13 7.50
CA GLY A 440 -32.13 -1.85 7.00
C GLY A 440 -33.55 -1.56 7.47
N ASN A 441 -34.46 -2.54 7.36
CA ASN A 441 -35.82 -2.44 7.88
C ASN A 441 -35.85 -2.26 9.41
N GLN A 442 -35.02 -3.02 10.15
CA GLN A 442 -34.93 -2.89 11.61
C GLN A 442 -34.44 -1.50 12.06
N LEU A 443 -33.54 -0.89 11.27
CA LEU A 443 -32.93 0.42 11.56
C LEU A 443 -33.60 1.59 10.81
N LYS A 444 -34.69 1.33 10.07
CA LYS A 444 -35.40 2.32 9.23
C LYS A 444 -34.50 3.05 8.22
N LEU A 445 -33.59 2.32 7.58
CA LEU A 445 -32.71 2.80 6.51
C LEU A 445 -33.34 2.49 5.15
N ASP A 446 -34.40 3.21 4.79
CA ASP A 446 -35.22 2.89 3.62
C ASP A 446 -34.44 2.95 2.30
N GLY A 447 -33.49 3.89 2.17
CA GLY A 447 -32.62 4.02 1.00
C GLY A 447 -31.72 2.79 0.82
N LEU A 448 -31.21 2.22 1.92
CA LEU A 448 -30.45 0.97 1.89
C LEU A 448 -31.29 -0.21 1.39
N VAL A 449 -32.54 -0.31 1.85
CA VAL A 449 -33.45 -1.39 1.43
C VAL A 449 -33.71 -1.31 -0.08
N VAL A 450 -34.02 -0.11 -0.59
CA VAL A 450 -34.21 0.14 -2.03
C VAL A 450 -32.95 -0.18 -2.82
N CYS A 451 -31.78 0.27 -2.35
CA CYS A 451 -30.51 0.00 -3.02
C CYS A 451 -30.17 -1.50 -3.10
N ALA A 452 -30.43 -2.25 -2.02
CA ALA A 452 -30.22 -3.69 -2.00
C ALA A 452 -31.20 -4.41 -2.95
N HIS A 453 -32.48 -4.01 -2.96
CA HIS A 453 -33.46 -4.49 -3.92
C HIS A 453 -33.00 -4.29 -5.37
N ASP A 454 -32.59 -3.07 -5.71
CA ASP A 454 -32.17 -2.70 -7.07
C ASP A 454 -30.90 -3.44 -7.49
N ASN A 455 -29.97 -3.67 -6.57
CA ASN A 455 -28.76 -4.43 -6.86
C ASN A 455 -29.02 -5.95 -7.01
N ILE A 456 -29.92 -6.53 -6.21
CA ILE A 456 -30.36 -7.93 -6.42
C ILE A 456 -30.97 -8.06 -7.81
N LYS A 457 -31.91 -7.15 -8.16
CA LYS A 457 -32.54 -7.10 -9.48
C LYS A 457 -31.51 -7.01 -10.60
N ARG A 458 -30.60 -6.04 -10.53
CA ARG A 458 -29.52 -5.82 -11.51
C ARG A 458 -28.64 -7.06 -11.70
N VAL A 459 -28.24 -7.70 -10.60
CA VAL A 459 -27.37 -8.89 -10.66
C VAL A 459 -28.10 -10.08 -11.27
N VAL A 460 -29.36 -10.30 -10.92
CA VAL A 460 -30.17 -11.38 -11.52
C VAL A 460 -30.39 -11.09 -13.00
N GLU A 461 -30.85 -9.90 -13.38
CA GLU A 461 -31.02 -9.50 -14.79
C GLU A 461 -29.74 -9.75 -15.60
N PHE A 462 -28.58 -9.34 -15.08
CA PHE A 462 -27.29 -9.61 -15.68
C PHE A 462 -27.04 -11.11 -15.88
N MET A 463 -27.24 -11.94 -14.85
CA MET A 463 -26.99 -13.39 -14.95
C MET A 463 -27.91 -14.07 -15.97
N ILE A 464 -29.16 -13.61 -16.13
CA ILE A 464 -30.07 -14.19 -17.12
C ILE A 464 -29.72 -13.71 -18.53
N GLN A 465 -29.45 -12.41 -18.71
CA GLN A 465 -29.08 -11.84 -20.01
C GLN A 465 -27.79 -12.45 -20.58
N GLN A 466 -26.87 -12.86 -19.71
CA GLN A 466 -25.64 -13.57 -20.11
C GLN A 466 -25.82 -15.09 -20.17
N GLU A 467 -27.04 -15.60 -20.01
CA GLU A 467 -27.37 -17.04 -19.96
C GLU A 467 -26.54 -17.85 -18.94
N ILE A 468 -26.11 -17.20 -17.86
CA ILE A 468 -25.34 -17.82 -16.77
C ILE A 468 -26.28 -18.65 -15.90
N ILE A 469 -27.50 -18.13 -15.65
CA ILE A 469 -28.56 -18.87 -14.97
C ILE A 469 -29.76 -19.08 -15.88
N SER A 470 -30.31 -20.29 -15.86
CA SER A 470 -31.55 -20.65 -16.53
C SER A 470 -32.14 -21.90 -15.90
N GLU A 471 -33.44 -22.15 -16.11
CA GLU A 471 -34.11 -23.36 -15.65
C GLU A 471 -33.47 -24.63 -16.23
N GLU A 472 -32.98 -24.57 -17.47
CA GLU A 472 -32.37 -25.70 -18.17
C GLU A 472 -30.92 -25.98 -17.74
N LYS A 473 -30.08 -24.94 -17.63
CA LYS A 473 -28.63 -25.10 -17.35
C LYS A 473 -28.33 -25.19 -15.86
N THR A 474 -29.06 -24.45 -15.03
CA THR A 474 -28.79 -24.32 -13.59
C THR A 474 -30.08 -24.39 -12.78
N GLY A 475 -31.02 -25.27 -13.16
CA GLY A 475 -32.37 -25.37 -12.59
C GLY A 475 -32.44 -25.36 -11.07
N ALA A 476 -31.57 -26.10 -10.37
CA ALA A 476 -31.54 -26.10 -8.90
C ALA A 476 -31.16 -24.72 -8.31
N LEU A 477 -30.18 -24.03 -8.91
CA LEU A 477 -29.78 -22.68 -8.50
C LEU A 477 -30.86 -21.65 -8.86
N TRP A 478 -31.45 -21.78 -10.04
CA TRP A 478 -32.55 -20.95 -10.53
C TRP A 478 -33.74 -20.99 -9.57
N THR A 479 -34.24 -22.19 -9.24
CA THR A 479 -35.36 -22.37 -8.31
C THR A 479 -35.02 -21.80 -6.93
N LYS A 480 -33.86 -22.16 -6.38
CA LYS A 480 -33.43 -21.66 -5.06
C LYS A 480 -33.29 -20.13 -5.03
N THR A 481 -32.85 -19.52 -6.12
CA THR A 481 -32.74 -18.06 -6.24
C THR A 481 -34.11 -17.41 -6.09
N TRP A 482 -35.10 -17.90 -6.85
CA TRP A 482 -36.45 -17.34 -6.81
C TRP A 482 -37.21 -17.66 -5.52
N ASP A 483 -37.02 -18.85 -4.94
CA ASP A 483 -37.59 -19.18 -3.63
C ASP A 483 -37.07 -18.23 -2.55
N THR A 484 -35.77 -17.93 -2.58
CA THR A 484 -35.14 -17.05 -1.58
C THR A 484 -35.54 -15.59 -1.80
N ILE A 485 -35.51 -15.10 -3.04
CA ILE A 485 -35.92 -13.73 -3.36
C ILE A 485 -37.41 -13.53 -3.08
N GLY A 486 -38.26 -14.47 -3.48
CA GLY A 486 -39.72 -14.39 -3.31
C GLY A 486 -40.17 -14.33 -1.85
N ALA A 487 -39.36 -14.82 -0.92
CA ALA A 487 -39.61 -14.67 0.51
C ALA A 487 -39.47 -13.22 1.02
N PHE A 488 -38.74 -12.36 0.30
CA PHE A 488 -38.54 -10.95 0.63
C PHE A 488 -39.23 -9.99 -0.36
N PHE A 489 -39.29 -10.36 -1.64
CA PHE A 489 -39.77 -9.55 -2.74
C PHE A 489 -40.64 -10.41 -3.68
N THR A 490 -41.94 -10.46 -3.41
CA THR A 490 -42.88 -11.35 -4.10
C THR A 490 -43.04 -11.07 -5.60
N ASP A 491 -42.82 -9.82 -6.01
CA ASP A 491 -43.03 -9.33 -7.37
C ASP A 491 -41.74 -9.27 -8.21
N MET A 492 -40.55 -9.40 -7.60
CA MET A 492 -39.27 -9.21 -8.29
C MET A 492 -39.09 -10.17 -9.47
N LYS A 493 -39.57 -11.42 -9.35
CA LYS A 493 -39.51 -12.40 -10.45
C LYS A 493 -40.28 -11.92 -11.67
N GLU A 494 -41.48 -11.39 -11.48
CA GLU A 494 -42.30 -10.86 -12.56
C GLU A 494 -41.64 -9.64 -13.19
N GLN A 495 -41.12 -8.73 -12.36
CA GLN A 495 -40.42 -7.53 -12.83
C GLN A 495 -39.20 -7.84 -13.70
N VAL A 496 -38.41 -8.87 -13.34
CA VAL A 496 -37.16 -9.25 -14.04
C VAL A 496 -37.43 -10.05 -15.31
N VAL A 497 -38.42 -10.95 -15.28
CA VAL A 497 -38.75 -11.79 -16.43
C VAL A 497 -39.54 -11.01 -17.48
N ALA A 498 -40.38 -10.05 -17.07
CA ALA A 498 -41.14 -9.20 -17.99
C ALA A 498 -40.28 -8.17 -18.76
N THR A 499 -39.11 -7.78 -18.22
CA THR A 499 -38.17 -6.84 -18.89
C THR A 499 -37.32 -7.50 -19.97
N GLN A 500 -37.42 -8.81 -20.20
CA GLN A 500 -36.70 -9.44 -21.29
C GLN A 500 -37.37 -9.12 -22.63
N PRO A 501 -36.63 -8.55 -23.62
CA PRO A 501 -37.19 -8.42 -24.96
C PRO A 501 -37.52 -9.82 -25.45
N VAL A 502 -38.75 -10.01 -25.92
CA VAL A 502 -39.17 -11.20 -26.65
C VAL A 502 -38.18 -11.35 -27.81
N GLN A 503 -37.17 -12.21 -27.64
CA GLN A 503 -36.34 -12.64 -28.75
C GLN A 503 -37.29 -13.41 -29.68
N GLN A 504 -37.75 -12.74 -30.72
CA GLN A 504 -38.56 -13.33 -31.78
C GLN A 504 -37.76 -14.49 -32.35
N GLN A 505 -38.36 -15.68 -32.22
CA GLN A 505 -37.94 -16.93 -32.86
C GLN A 505 -37.87 -16.78 -34.38
#